data_AF-A0A2U3KNK5-F1
#
_entry.id   AF-A0A2U3KNK5-F1
#
_cell.length_a   1.000
_cell.length_b   1.000
_cell.length_c   1.000
_cell.angle_alpha   90.00
_cell.angle_beta   90.00
_cell.angle_gamma   90.00
#
_symmetry.space_group_name_H-M   'P 1'
#
loop_
_entity.id
_entity.type
_entity.pdbx_description
1 polymer ?
#
loop_
_entity_poly.entity_id
_entity_poly.type
_entity_poly.pdbx_seq_one_letter_code
_entity_poly.pdbx_strand_id
1 'polypeptide(L)'
;MKTLERKNKSYLLDDDSFLIDPMAWDEDFAEGMAPALGIPDGLTPSHWDVLRFIRATYLETGSCPIVYKTCRVNKLTIKDLQRLFPSGYQRGACKLAGLSFMTAVIRPAELEFRREVSKFAVSTPFYSTAEAPIEPIPIERRVYRVNVQGFLIDPKEWDEDFAIFKARELQMTGLLGEKHWQVIRYIRSEFEKTDEIPTVYATSEAMGIDIDELAELFPCGYHRGAVKIAGLNLGARRG
;
A
#
# COMPACT_ATOMS: atom_id res chain seq x y z
N MET A 1 17.40 5.78 9.18
CA MET A 1 16.53 6.68 9.97
C MET A 1 16.83 8.12 9.59
N LYS A 2 15.82 8.91 9.22
CA LYS A 2 15.95 10.32 8.80
C LYS A 2 15.11 11.20 9.72
N THR A 3 15.42 12.49 9.80
CA THR A 3 14.62 13.45 10.57
C THR A 3 14.17 14.59 9.67
N LEU A 4 12.88 14.93 9.72
CA LEU A 4 12.32 16.14 9.12
C LEU A 4 12.18 17.19 10.22
N GLU A 5 12.73 18.39 10.02
CA GLU A 5 12.59 19.52 10.94
C GLU A 5 11.63 20.57 10.35
N ARG A 6 10.62 20.98 11.12
CA ARG A 6 9.70 22.04 10.70
C ARG A 6 9.08 22.74 11.91
N LYS A 7 9.07 24.08 11.89
CA LYS A 7 8.50 24.95 12.95
C LYS A 7 8.83 24.48 14.38
N ASN A 8 10.11 24.19 14.63
CA ASN A 8 10.65 23.70 15.92
C ASN A 8 10.14 22.30 16.35
N LYS A 9 9.66 21.48 15.42
CA LYS A 9 9.33 20.07 15.64
C LYS A 9 10.19 19.18 14.75
N SER A 10 10.62 18.06 15.32
CA SER A 10 11.38 17.01 14.65
C SER A 10 10.50 15.78 14.44
N TYR A 11 10.41 15.29 13.21
CA TYR A 11 9.65 14.09 12.86
C TYR A 11 10.61 12.98 12.46
N LEU A 12 10.51 11.84 13.14
CA LEU A 12 11.33 10.66 12.85
C LEU A 12 10.75 9.87 11.69
N LEU A 13 11.60 9.64 10.69
CA LEU A 13 11.26 8.94 9.47
C LEU A 13 12.05 7.64 9.31
N ASP A 14 11.42 6.65 8.71
CA ASP A 14 12.09 5.45 8.24
C ASP A 14 12.96 5.74 6.99
N ASP A 15 13.60 4.70 6.47
CA ASP A 15 14.49 4.85 5.32
C ASP A 15 13.75 5.22 4.02
N ASP A 16 12.46 4.88 3.93
CA ASP A 16 11.54 5.28 2.85
C ASP A 16 10.91 6.67 3.07
N SER A 17 11.31 7.38 4.13
CA SER A 17 10.73 8.68 4.49
C SER A 17 9.24 8.62 4.86
N PHE A 18 8.78 7.52 5.44
CA PHE A 18 7.48 7.47 6.15
C PHE A 18 7.66 7.82 7.62
N LEU A 19 6.62 8.43 8.20
CA LEU A 19 6.58 8.75 9.62
C LEU A 19 6.57 7.46 10.46
N ILE A 20 7.47 7.36 11.44
CA ILE A 20 7.61 6.16 12.27
C ILE A 20 6.46 6.02 13.25
N ASP A 21 6.04 7.11 13.91
CA ASP A 21 4.85 7.14 14.78
C ASP A 21 3.71 7.90 14.08
N PRO A 22 2.66 7.20 13.59
CA PRO A 22 1.49 7.83 12.98
C PRO A 22 0.78 8.88 13.84
N MET A 23 0.92 8.79 15.17
CA MET A 23 0.31 9.74 16.10
C MET A 23 1.17 10.99 16.34
N ALA A 24 2.45 10.97 15.95
CA ALA A 24 3.28 12.17 15.92
C ALA A 24 2.92 13.11 14.74
N TRP A 25 1.99 12.69 13.88
CA TRP A 25 1.55 13.48 12.75
C TRP A 25 0.74 14.70 13.18
N ASP A 26 1.01 15.81 12.51
CA ASP A 26 0.20 17.02 12.52
C ASP A 26 0.23 17.69 11.13
N GLU A 27 -0.44 18.83 10.98
CA GLU A 27 -0.48 19.55 9.71
C GLU A 27 0.90 20.05 9.28
N ASP A 28 1.79 20.36 10.23
CA ASP A 28 3.14 20.82 9.95
C ASP A 28 3.99 19.71 9.31
N PHE A 29 3.85 18.45 9.74
CA PHE A 29 4.47 17.31 9.07
C PHE A 29 4.07 17.24 7.59
N ALA A 30 2.76 17.30 7.31
CA ALA A 30 2.24 17.15 5.95
C ALA A 30 2.77 18.27 5.05
N GLU A 31 2.72 19.51 5.54
CA GLU A 31 3.27 20.66 4.83
C GLU A 31 4.80 20.57 4.65
N GLY A 32 5.53 20.00 5.61
CA GLY A 32 6.97 19.75 5.54
C GLY A 32 7.36 18.75 4.46
N MET A 33 6.53 17.73 4.26
CA MET A 33 6.75 16.67 3.28
C MET A 33 6.26 17.02 1.86
N ALA A 34 5.31 17.94 1.73
CA ALA A 34 4.67 18.28 0.46
C ALA A 34 5.65 18.60 -0.69
N PRO A 35 6.70 19.43 -0.51
CA PRO A 35 7.64 19.74 -1.59
C PRO A 35 8.39 18.50 -2.10
N ALA A 36 8.82 17.61 -1.19
CA ALA A 36 9.54 16.39 -1.54
C ALA A 36 8.66 15.37 -2.31
N LEU A 37 7.34 15.55 -2.29
CA LEU A 37 6.36 14.68 -2.95
C LEU A 37 5.76 15.31 -4.21
N GLY A 38 6.34 16.42 -4.67
CA GLY A 38 5.96 17.10 -5.92
C GLY A 38 4.86 18.15 -5.74
N ILE A 39 4.67 18.68 -4.52
CA ILE A 39 3.68 19.73 -4.21
C ILE A 39 4.42 20.93 -3.61
N PRO A 40 5.22 21.68 -4.41
CA PRO A 40 6.06 22.76 -3.91
C PRO A 40 5.28 24.00 -3.46
N ASP A 41 4.09 24.22 -4.01
CA ASP A 41 3.25 25.40 -3.73
C ASP A 41 2.42 25.29 -2.44
N GLY A 42 2.53 24.15 -1.73
CA GLY A 42 1.80 23.87 -0.50
C GLY A 42 0.49 23.11 -0.71
N LEU A 43 -0.13 22.68 0.39
CA LEU A 43 -1.33 21.85 0.39
C LEU A 43 -2.61 22.68 0.26
N THR A 44 -3.31 22.52 -0.86
CA THR A 44 -4.64 23.14 -1.08
C THR A 44 -5.75 22.47 -0.25
N PRO A 45 -6.95 23.08 -0.11
CA PRO A 45 -8.06 22.48 0.62
C PRO A 45 -8.42 21.05 0.16
N SER A 46 -8.36 20.78 -1.15
CA SER A 46 -8.63 19.43 -1.67
C SER A 46 -7.58 18.40 -1.26
N HIS A 47 -6.33 18.80 -1.03
CA HIS A 47 -5.35 17.89 -0.43
C HIS A 47 -5.75 17.58 1.01
N TRP A 48 -6.09 18.61 1.79
CA TRP A 48 -6.49 18.46 3.18
C TRP A 48 -7.72 17.56 3.36
N ASP A 49 -8.73 17.67 2.51
CA ASP A 49 -9.90 16.80 2.54
C ASP A 49 -9.51 15.32 2.40
N VAL A 50 -8.62 15.02 1.45
CA VAL A 50 -8.09 13.66 1.25
C VAL A 50 -7.27 13.19 2.45
N LEU A 51 -6.33 14.01 2.95
CA LEU A 51 -5.48 13.64 4.09
C LEU A 51 -6.32 13.39 5.36
N ARG A 52 -7.28 14.27 5.64
CA ARG A 52 -8.17 14.15 6.80
C ARG A 52 -9.05 12.92 6.69
N PHE A 53 -9.58 12.61 5.50
CA PHE A 53 -10.35 11.39 5.29
C PHE A 53 -9.51 10.12 5.51
N ILE A 54 -8.28 10.09 4.98
CA ILE A 54 -7.35 8.97 5.17
C ILE A 54 -7.06 8.77 6.66
N ARG A 55 -6.74 9.85 7.38
CA ARG A 55 -6.45 9.80 8.81
C ARG A 55 -7.65 9.41 9.65
N ALA A 56 -8.83 9.96 9.38
CA ALA A 56 -10.06 9.59 10.07
C ALA A 56 -10.35 8.10 9.91
N THR A 57 -10.23 7.58 8.68
CA THR A 57 -10.41 6.14 8.40
C THR A 57 -9.37 5.30 9.15
N TYR A 58 -8.11 5.74 9.19
CA TYR A 58 -7.06 5.03 9.92
C TYR A 58 -7.31 5.01 11.44
N LEU A 59 -7.73 6.13 12.03
CA LEU A 59 -8.06 6.20 13.46
C LEU A 59 -9.27 5.32 13.83
N GLU A 60 -10.22 5.16 12.91
CA GLU A 60 -11.40 4.32 13.11
C GLU A 60 -11.10 2.82 12.91
N THR A 61 -10.33 2.47 11.88
CA THR A 61 -10.20 1.07 11.41
C THR A 61 -8.82 0.46 11.60
N GLY A 62 -7.82 1.27 11.96
CA GLY A 62 -6.42 0.86 12.00
C GLY A 62 -5.77 0.70 10.62
N SER A 63 -6.46 1.06 9.53
CA SER A 63 -5.97 0.88 8.17
C SER A 63 -6.28 2.08 7.25
N CYS A 64 -5.43 2.32 6.26
CA CYS A 64 -5.70 3.33 5.24
C CYS A 64 -6.93 2.91 4.41
N PRO A 65 -7.78 3.84 3.93
CA PRO A 65 -8.80 3.49 2.96
C PRO A 65 -8.14 3.05 1.64
N ILE A 66 -8.85 2.24 0.85
CA ILE A 66 -8.44 1.99 -0.55
C ILE A 66 -8.67 3.24 -1.41
N VAL A 67 -7.82 3.45 -2.42
CA VAL A 67 -7.84 4.64 -3.31
C VAL A 67 -9.24 4.97 -3.86
N TYR A 68 -10.02 3.96 -4.22
CA TYR A 68 -11.36 4.14 -4.77
C TYR A 68 -12.37 4.66 -3.75
N LYS A 69 -12.28 4.22 -2.49
CA LYS A 69 -13.10 4.74 -1.40
C LYS A 69 -12.76 6.21 -1.17
N THR A 70 -11.46 6.53 -1.16
CA THR A 70 -10.97 7.90 -1.02
C THR A 70 -11.44 8.82 -2.13
N CYS A 71 -11.30 8.41 -3.40
CA CYS A 71 -11.81 9.17 -4.54
C CYS A 71 -13.32 9.40 -4.44
N ARG A 72 -14.09 8.35 -4.12
CA ARG A 72 -15.56 8.45 -4.04
C ARG A 72 -16.03 9.41 -2.95
N VAL A 73 -15.46 9.31 -1.75
CA VAL A 73 -15.85 10.18 -0.62
C VAL A 73 -15.49 11.64 -0.88
N ASN A 74 -14.31 11.88 -1.45
CA ASN A 74 -13.83 13.23 -1.76
C ASN A 74 -14.35 13.76 -3.11
N LYS A 75 -15.25 13.03 -3.80
CA LYS A 75 -15.79 13.39 -5.12
C LYS A 75 -14.70 13.67 -6.18
N LEU A 76 -13.59 12.93 -6.10
CA LEU A 76 -12.45 13.05 -7.01
C LEU A 76 -12.50 11.97 -8.07
N THR A 77 -12.14 12.32 -9.30
CA THR A 77 -11.74 11.31 -10.28
C THR A 77 -10.32 10.82 -9.99
N ILE A 78 -9.91 9.71 -10.62
CA ILE A 78 -8.51 9.26 -10.54
C ILE A 78 -7.56 10.32 -11.13
N LYS A 79 -7.98 11.04 -12.18
CA LYS A 79 -7.18 12.12 -12.77
C LYS A 79 -7.02 13.30 -11.82
N ASP A 80 -8.03 13.61 -11.02
CA ASP A 80 -7.93 14.66 -10.01
C ASP A 80 -6.98 14.24 -8.89
N LEU A 81 -7.06 12.98 -8.45
CA LEU A 81 -6.12 12.45 -7.48
C LEU A 81 -4.67 12.46 -8.00
N GLN A 82 -4.44 12.17 -9.29
CA GLN A 82 -3.12 12.29 -9.94
C GLN A 82 -2.59 13.72 -9.89
N ARG A 83 -3.46 14.69 -10.17
CA ARG A 83 -3.10 16.10 -10.18
C ARG A 83 -2.77 16.60 -8.77
N LEU A 84 -3.54 16.18 -7.77
CA LEU A 84 -3.31 16.52 -6.36
C LEU A 84 -2.07 15.82 -5.80
N PHE A 85 -1.87 14.54 -6.13
CA PHE A 85 -0.77 13.74 -5.59
C PHE A 85 0.04 13.15 -6.75
N PRO A 86 1.03 13.90 -7.29
CA PRO A 86 1.90 13.42 -8.37
C PRO A 86 2.63 12.12 -8.01
N SER A 87 2.99 11.97 -6.73
CA SER A 87 3.59 10.76 -6.17
C SER A 87 2.59 9.59 -5.96
N GLY A 88 1.33 9.77 -6.36
CA GLY A 88 0.28 8.76 -6.28
C GLY A 88 -0.36 8.61 -4.90
N TYR A 89 -1.29 7.66 -4.79
CA TYR A 89 -2.07 7.47 -3.57
C TYR A 89 -1.21 7.06 -2.36
N GLN A 90 -0.39 6.01 -2.50
CA GLN A 90 0.37 5.46 -1.38
C GLN A 90 1.58 6.34 -1.03
N ARG A 91 2.44 6.64 -2.00
CA ARG A 91 3.68 7.39 -1.78
C ARG A 91 3.44 8.91 -1.67
N GLY A 92 2.29 9.40 -2.10
CA GLY A 92 1.86 10.79 -1.93
C GLY A 92 0.86 10.94 -0.79
N ALA A 93 -0.42 10.61 -1.03
CA ALA A 93 -1.51 10.89 -0.09
C ALA A 93 -1.36 10.18 1.27
N CYS A 94 -1.14 8.85 1.29
CA CYS A 94 -0.98 8.11 2.56
C CYS A 94 0.28 8.56 3.32
N LYS A 95 1.40 8.77 2.59
CA LYS A 95 2.64 9.29 3.19
C LYS A 95 2.44 10.68 3.81
N LEU A 96 1.79 11.61 3.11
CA LEU A 96 1.45 12.94 3.63
C LEU A 96 0.50 12.86 4.83
N ALA A 97 -0.37 11.86 4.89
CA ALA A 97 -1.23 11.57 6.02
C ALA A 97 -0.49 10.96 7.23
N GLY A 98 0.83 10.73 7.11
CA GLY A 98 1.68 10.15 8.15
C GLY A 98 1.57 8.64 8.27
N LEU A 99 1.10 7.96 7.23
CA LEU A 99 0.82 6.53 7.26
C LEU A 99 1.72 5.78 6.29
N SER A 100 2.35 4.72 6.78
CA SER A 100 3.05 3.75 5.93
C SER A 100 2.11 2.59 5.59
N PHE A 101 2.42 1.88 4.50
CA PHE A 101 1.74 0.62 4.18
C PHE A 101 1.86 -0.39 5.35
N MET A 102 3.02 -0.43 6.03
CA MET A 102 3.24 -1.31 7.19
C MET A 102 2.39 -0.92 8.40
N THR A 103 2.00 0.35 8.51
CA THR A 103 1.13 0.83 9.58
C THR A 103 -0.27 0.19 9.53
N ALA A 104 -0.74 -0.24 8.35
CA ALA A 104 -1.99 -1.02 8.22
C ALA A 104 -1.82 -2.50 8.60
N VAL A 105 -0.58 -3.01 8.63
CA VAL A 105 -0.26 -4.41 8.96
C VAL A 105 -0.06 -4.60 10.47
N ILE A 106 0.46 -3.58 11.16
CA ILE A 106 0.70 -3.61 12.61
C ILE A 106 -0.63 -3.41 13.35
N ARG A 107 -1.19 -4.49 13.88
CA ARG A 107 -2.40 -4.49 14.73
C ARG A 107 -2.24 -3.57 15.95
N PRO A 108 -3.35 -3.11 16.57
CA PRO A 108 -3.34 -2.28 17.79
C PRO A 108 -2.50 -2.85 18.94
N ALA A 109 -2.45 -4.18 19.10
CA ALA A 109 -1.68 -4.83 20.17
C ALA A 109 -0.16 -4.57 20.08
N GLU A 110 0.37 -4.36 18.89
CA GLU A 110 1.81 -4.23 18.68
C GLU A 110 2.26 -2.77 18.63
N LEU A 111 1.35 -1.83 18.33
CA LEU A 111 1.58 -0.40 18.54
C LEU A 111 1.57 -0.05 20.03
N GLU A 112 0.70 -0.66 20.84
CA GLU A 112 0.76 -0.56 22.30
C GLU A 112 2.05 -1.19 22.84
N PHE A 113 2.42 -2.38 22.37
CA PHE A 113 3.68 -3.03 22.74
C PHE A 113 4.90 -2.17 22.38
N ARG A 114 4.99 -1.62 21.16
CA ARG A 114 6.09 -0.73 20.76
C ARG A 114 6.13 0.57 21.56
N ARG A 115 4.97 1.13 21.93
CA ARG A 115 4.87 2.32 22.79
C ARG A 115 5.29 2.05 24.22
N GLU A 116 4.96 0.88 24.74
CA GLU A 116 5.33 0.48 26.10
C GLU A 116 6.83 0.13 26.16
N VAL A 117 7.34 -0.65 25.21
CA VAL A 117 8.77 -1.00 25.13
C VAL A 117 9.65 0.23 24.88
N SER A 118 9.17 1.23 24.12
CA SER A 118 9.89 2.50 23.96
C SER A 118 9.98 3.32 25.25
N LYS A 119 9.08 3.13 26.22
CA LYS A 119 9.13 3.78 27.54
C LYS A 119 10.03 3.04 28.53
N PHE A 120 10.23 1.74 28.34
CA PHE A 120 10.97 0.85 29.23
C PHE A 120 12.34 0.43 28.69
N ALA A 121 12.92 1.18 27.75
CA ALA A 121 14.26 0.95 27.23
C ALA A 121 15.38 1.29 28.25
N VAL A 122 15.28 0.82 29.49
CA VAL A 122 16.40 0.58 30.41
C VAL A 122 16.07 -0.65 31.26
N SER A 123 16.85 -1.71 31.04
CA SER A 123 17.05 -2.89 31.90
C SER A 123 15.82 -3.71 32.35
N THR A 124 15.64 -4.89 31.77
CA THR A 124 15.45 -6.13 32.54
C THR A 124 15.81 -7.36 31.69
N PRO A 125 16.62 -8.30 32.21
CA PRO A 125 16.94 -9.56 31.55
C PRO A 125 16.03 -10.69 32.05
N PHE A 126 15.37 -11.45 31.16
CA PHE A 126 14.88 -12.85 31.27
C PHE A 126 13.77 -13.06 30.20
N TYR A 127 13.70 -14.10 29.36
CA TYR A 127 14.23 -15.46 29.41
C TYR A 127 15.01 -15.84 28.14
N SER A 128 16.07 -16.61 28.37
CA SER A 128 16.77 -17.43 27.39
C SER A 128 16.11 -18.82 27.34
N THR A 129 15.61 -19.21 26.18
CA THR A 129 15.72 -20.60 25.69
C THR A 129 16.16 -20.52 24.24
N ALA A 130 17.15 -21.34 23.90
CA ALA A 130 17.85 -21.33 22.61
C ALA A 130 16.88 -21.37 21.41
N GLU A 131 16.71 -20.23 20.76
CA GLU A 131 16.31 -20.14 19.37
C GLU A 131 17.52 -19.54 18.65
N ALA A 132 17.90 -20.17 17.54
CA ALA A 132 18.97 -19.71 16.67
C ALA A 132 18.86 -18.18 16.47
N PRO A 133 19.98 -17.45 16.28
CA PRO A 133 19.89 -16.04 15.90
C PRO A 133 18.90 -15.96 14.74
N ILE A 134 17.78 -15.28 14.96
CA ILE A 134 16.92 -14.87 13.87
C ILE A 134 17.77 -13.85 13.14
N GLU A 135 18.67 -14.33 12.28
CA GLU A 135 19.33 -13.45 11.34
C GLU A 135 18.18 -12.80 10.57
N PRO A 136 18.07 -11.46 10.60
CA PRO A 136 17.05 -10.80 9.82
C PRO A 136 17.27 -11.26 8.37
N ILE A 137 16.32 -12.04 7.86
CA ILE A 137 16.34 -12.47 6.46
C ILE A 137 16.53 -11.17 5.66
N PRO A 138 17.59 -11.05 4.86
CA PRO A 138 17.78 -9.88 4.03
C PRO A 138 16.58 -9.82 3.09
N ILE A 139 15.59 -9.01 3.43
CA ILE A 139 14.54 -8.66 2.48
C ILE A 139 15.28 -7.82 1.45
N GLU A 140 15.71 -8.44 0.36
CA GLU A 140 16.18 -7.71 -0.81
C GLU A 140 15.10 -6.67 -1.11
N ARG A 141 15.44 -5.40 -0.89
CA ARG A 141 14.47 -4.32 -0.98
C ARG A 141 14.16 -4.10 -2.46
N ARG A 142 13.19 -4.84 -2.99
CA ARG A 142 12.71 -4.69 -4.37
C ARG A 142 11.91 -3.40 -4.48
N VAL A 143 12.21 -2.61 -5.51
CA VAL A 143 11.56 -1.33 -5.78
C VAL A 143 10.80 -1.46 -7.09
N TYR A 144 9.47 -1.47 -7.00
CA TYR A 144 8.60 -1.58 -8.16
C TYR A 144 8.14 -0.21 -8.64
N ARG A 145 8.15 0.00 -9.96
CA ARG A 145 7.60 1.21 -10.57
C ARG A 145 6.11 1.02 -10.78
N VAL A 146 5.30 1.77 -10.03
CA VAL A 146 3.84 1.71 -10.12
C VAL A 146 3.25 3.07 -10.50
N ASN A 147 2.11 3.04 -11.19
CA ASN A 147 1.31 4.23 -11.43
C ASN A 147 0.58 4.68 -10.16
N VAL A 148 -0.15 5.79 -10.23
CA VAL A 148 -0.87 6.36 -9.08
C VAL A 148 -1.90 5.44 -8.44
N GLN A 149 -2.43 4.49 -9.21
CA GLN A 149 -3.45 3.53 -8.77
C GLN A 149 -2.80 2.27 -8.19
N GLY A 150 -1.47 2.18 -8.23
CA GLY A 150 -0.69 1.08 -7.69
C GLY A 150 -0.52 -0.10 -8.65
N PHE A 151 -0.79 0.06 -9.96
CA PHE A 151 -0.46 -0.95 -10.97
C PHE A 151 0.99 -0.81 -11.40
N LEU A 152 1.67 -1.93 -11.73
CA LEU A 152 2.99 -1.87 -12.36
C LEU A 152 2.95 -1.05 -13.65
N ILE A 153 4.00 -0.26 -13.84
CA ILE A 153 4.24 0.48 -15.08
C ILE A 153 4.72 -0.48 -16.16
N ASP A 154 5.64 -1.40 -15.82
CA ASP A 154 6.12 -2.45 -16.70
C ASP A 154 5.70 -3.83 -16.19
N PRO A 155 4.83 -4.57 -16.92
CA PRO A 155 4.43 -5.94 -16.56
C PRO A 155 5.59 -6.94 -16.39
N LYS A 156 6.76 -6.64 -16.99
CA LYS A 156 7.96 -7.48 -16.91
C LYS A 156 8.70 -7.36 -15.58
N GLU A 157 8.42 -6.30 -14.80
CA GLU A 157 8.95 -6.15 -13.44
C GLU A 157 8.23 -7.04 -12.41
N TRP A 158 7.18 -7.75 -12.83
CA TRP A 158 6.39 -8.58 -11.93
C TRP A 158 7.14 -9.84 -11.49
N ASP A 159 7.02 -10.14 -10.20
CA ASP A 159 7.41 -11.37 -9.54
C ASP A 159 6.38 -11.73 -8.45
N GLU A 160 6.58 -12.87 -7.79
CA GLU A 160 5.73 -13.33 -6.70
C GLU A 160 5.74 -12.37 -5.50
N ASP A 161 6.88 -11.73 -5.22
CA ASP A 161 7.03 -10.77 -4.14
C ASP A 161 6.14 -9.54 -4.34
N PHE A 162 6.05 -9.04 -5.59
CA PHE A 162 5.11 -7.99 -5.96
C PHE A 162 3.68 -8.42 -5.67
N ALA A 163 3.29 -9.64 -6.07
CA ALA A 163 1.93 -10.12 -5.87
C ALA A 163 1.58 -10.22 -4.38
N ILE A 164 2.48 -10.76 -3.57
CA ILE A 164 2.31 -10.86 -2.11
C ILE A 164 2.21 -9.47 -1.48
N PHE A 165 3.11 -8.55 -1.84
CA PHE A 165 3.08 -7.17 -1.36
C PHE A 165 1.77 -6.47 -1.76
N LYS A 166 1.33 -6.65 -3.01
CA LYS A 166 0.11 -6.03 -3.54
C LYS A 166 -1.15 -6.58 -2.90
N ALA A 167 -1.22 -7.88 -2.64
CA ALA A 167 -2.35 -8.50 -1.93
C ALA A 167 -2.52 -7.90 -0.52
N ARG A 168 -1.40 -7.72 0.20
CA ARG A 168 -1.40 -7.03 1.50
C ARG A 168 -1.81 -5.57 1.39
N GLU A 169 -1.32 -4.84 0.38
CA GLU A 169 -1.71 -3.43 0.12
C GLU A 169 -3.22 -3.28 -0.09
N LEU A 170 -3.83 -4.27 -0.74
CA LEU A 170 -5.26 -4.34 -1.01
C LEU A 170 -6.08 -4.89 0.17
N GLN A 171 -5.47 -5.07 1.34
CA GLN A 171 -6.10 -5.58 2.56
C GLN A 171 -6.76 -6.94 2.36
N MET A 172 -6.17 -7.79 1.50
CA MET A 172 -6.61 -9.19 1.42
C MET A 172 -6.29 -9.89 2.73
N THR A 173 -7.31 -10.48 3.34
CA THR A 173 -7.18 -11.21 4.60
C THR A 173 -6.51 -12.56 4.33
N GLY A 174 -5.26 -12.73 4.77
CA GLY A 174 -4.51 -13.98 4.63
C GLY A 174 -3.41 -13.93 3.57
N LEU A 175 -2.74 -15.07 3.37
CA LEU A 175 -1.75 -15.25 2.31
C LEU A 175 -2.46 -15.60 1.00
N LEU A 176 -1.81 -15.30 -0.14
CA LEU A 176 -2.25 -15.80 -1.44
C LEU A 176 -2.22 -17.33 -1.44
N GLY A 177 -3.39 -17.95 -1.29
CA GLY A 177 -3.57 -19.40 -1.38
C GLY A 177 -3.52 -19.91 -2.82
N GLU A 178 -3.53 -21.24 -2.99
CA GLU A 178 -3.35 -21.89 -4.30
C GLU A 178 -4.32 -21.39 -5.38
N LYS A 179 -5.61 -21.25 -5.05
CA LYS A 179 -6.62 -20.72 -5.99
C LYS A 179 -6.30 -19.29 -6.45
N HIS A 180 -5.75 -18.45 -5.57
CA HIS A 180 -5.33 -17.11 -5.97
C HIS A 180 -4.19 -17.17 -6.98
N TRP A 181 -3.18 -18.02 -6.74
CA TRP A 181 -2.06 -18.20 -7.65
C TRP A 181 -2.46 -18.78 -9.00
N GLN A 182 -3.41 -19.72 -9.03
CA GLN A 182 -3.97 -20.24 -10.27
C GLN A 182 -4.57 -19.12 -11.13
N VAL A 183 -5.43 -18.28 -10.54
CA VAL A 183 -6.03 -17.13 -11.24
C VAL A 183 -4.95 -16.13 -11.67
N ILE A 184 -4.01 -15.77 -10.80
CA ILE A 184 -2.93 -14.81 -11.11
C ILE A 184 -2.06 -15.32 -12.26
N ARG A 185 -1.63 -16.58 -12.22
CA ARG A 185 -0.78 -17.19 -13.26
C ARG A 185 -1.54 -17.34 -14.57
N TYR A 186 -2.83 -17.69 -14.53
CA TYR A 186 -3.66 -17.72 -15.73
C TYR A 186 -3.75 -16.34 -16.39
N ILE A 187 -4.08 -15.29 -15.63
CA ILE A 187 -4.17 -13.92 -16.14
C ILE A 187 -2.85 -13.50 -16.82
N ARG A 188 -1.71 -13.82 -16.20
CA ARG A 188 -0.39 -13.52 -16.76
C ARG A 188 -0.08 -14.34 -18.01
N SER A 189 -0.38 -15.63 -17.99
CA SER A 189 -0.18 -16.53 -19.14
C SER A 189 -0.99 -16.09 -20.35
N GLU A 190 -2.25 -15.68 -20.15
CA GLU A 190 -3.09 -15.18 -21.22
C GLU A 190 -2.61 -13.83 -21.76
N PHE A 191 -2.18 -12.93 -20.89
CA PHE A 191 -1.61 -11.65 -21.31
C PHE A 191 -0.31 -11.85 -22.12
N GLU A 192 0.54 -12.79 -21.74
CA GLU A 192 1.76 -13.10 -22.49
C GLU A 192 1.47 -13.65 -23.91
N LYS A 193 0.41 -14.44 -24.06
CA LYS A 193 0.00 -15.01 -25.35
C LYS A 193 -0.71 -14.01 -26.26
N THR A 194 -1.59 -13.19 -25.68
CA THR A 194 -2.57 -12.41 -26.44
C THR A 194 -2.28 -10.91 -26.44
N ASP A 195 -1.40 -10.42 -25.56
CA ASP A 195 -1.21 -9.01 -25.22
C ASP A 195 -2.50 -8.34 -24.69
N GLU A 196 -3.49 -9.15 -24.28
CA GLU A 196 -4.77 -8.72 -23.75
C GLU A 196 -5.01 -9.28 -22.34
N ILE A 197 -5.60 -8.46 -21.47
CA ILE A 197 -5.99 -8.92 -20.14
C ILE A 197 -7.30 -9.70 -20.30
N PRO A 198 -7.37 -10.98 -19.88
CA PRO A 198 -8.61 -11.74 -19.99
C PRO A 198 -9.74 -11.07 -19.21
N THR A 199 -10.97 -11.27 -19.67
CA THR A 199 -12.14 -10.77 -18.94
C THR A 199 -12.41 -11.62 -17.71
N VAL A 200 -13.22 -11.10 -16.79
CA VAL A 200 -13.71 -11.89 -15.64
C VAL A 200 -14.44 -13.15 -16.10
N TYR A 201 -15.21 -13.08 -17.19
CA TYR A 201 -15.94 -14.21 -17.76
C TYR A 201 -15.01 -15.25 -18.36
N ALA A 202 -14.02 -14.82 -19.16
CA ALA A 202 -13.04 -15.73 -19.74
C ALA A 202 -12.19 -16.41 -18.66
N THR A 203 -11.88 -15.70 -17.56
CA THR A 203 -11.15 -16.29 -16.43
C THR A 203 -12.01 -17.28 -15.65
N SER A 204 -13.27 -16.94 -15.42
CA SER A 204 -14.25 -17.82 -14.78
C SER A 204 -14.41 -19.13 -15.55
N GLU A 205 -14.62 -19.05 -16.88
CA GLU A 205 -14.75 -20.20 -17.76
C GLU A 205 -13.48 -21.06 -17.78
N ALA A 206 -12.30 -20.45 -17.97
CA ALA A 206 -11.04 -21.18 -18.07
C ALA A 206 -10.63 -21.87 -16.77
N MET A 207 -10.94 -21.28 -15.61
CA MET A 207 -10.59 -21.83 -14.31
C MET A 207 -11.68 -22.75 -13.74
N GLY A 208 -12.88 -22.75 -14.32
CA GLY A 208 -14.03 -23.46 -13.77
C GLY A 208 -14.47 -22.92 -12.41
N ILE A 209 -14.29 -21.62 -12.19
CA ILE A 209 -14.61 -20.90 -10.94
C ILE A 209 -15.71 -19.90 -11.26
N ASP A 210 -16.78 -19.85 -10.48
CA ASP A 210 -17.85 -18.87 -10.72
C ASP A 210 -17.43 -17.43 -10.34
N ILE A 211 -18.24 -16.45 -10.73
CA ILE A 211 -17.92 -15.02 -10.53
C ILE A 211 -17.96 -14.65 -9.04
N ASP A 212 -18.82 -15.31 -8.26
CA ASP A 212 -18.98 -15.04 -6.83
C ASP A 212 -17.76 -15.56 -6.07
N GLU A 213 -17.27 -16.76 -6.40
CA GLU A 213 -16.03 -17.32 -5.88
C GLU A 213 -14.81 -16.46 -6.28
N LEU A 214 -14.77 -15.93 -7.51
CA LEU A 214 -13.74 -14.94 -7.89
C LEU A 214 -13.82 -13.66 -7.05
N ALA A 215 -15.02 -13.21 -6.68
CA ALA A 215 -15.21 -12.05 -5.82
C ALA A 215 -14.82 -12.34 -4.36
N GLU A 216 -15.01 -13.56 -3.88
CA GLU A 216 -14.53 -14.02 -2.57
C GLU A 216 -13.00 -14.11 -2.52
N LEU A 217 -12.38 -14.70 -3.56
CA LEU A 217 -10.93 -14.78 -3.70
C LEU A 217 -10.29 -13.39 -3.82
N PHE A 218 -10.95 -12.46 -4.51
CA PHE A 218 -10.46 -11.10 -4.68
C PHE A 218 -11.53 -10.09 -4.26
N PRO A 219 -11.64 -9.76 -2.95
CA PRO A 219 -12.67 -8.87 -2.43
C PRO A 219 -12.65 -7.45 -3.01
N CYS A 220 -11.50 -7.03 -3.55
CA CYS A 220 -11.38 -5.76 -4.29
C CYS A 220 -11.99 -5.82 -5.71
N GLY A 221 -12.46 -6.99 -6.15
CA GLY A 221 -12.96 -7.31 -7.48
C GLY A 221 -11.86 -7.70 -8.46
N TYR A 222 -12.27 -8.20 -9.64
CA TYR A 222 -11.37 -8.76 -10.66
C TYR A 222 -10.25 -7.80 -11.10
N HIS A 223 -10.59 -6.59 -11.57
CA HIS A 223 -9.58 -5.66 -12.09
C HIS A 223 -8.72 -5.01 -10.99
N ARG A 224 -9.32 -4.71 -9.83
CA ARG A 224 -8.64 -3.97 -8.76
C ARG A 224 -7.90 -4.89 -7.79
N GLY A 225 -8.30 -6.16 -7.74
CA GLY A 225 -7.67 -7.27 -7.04
C GLY A 225 -6.83 -8.11 -8.00
N ALA A 226 -7.43 -9.13 -8.60
CA ALA A 226 -6.73 -10.16 -9.39
C ALA A 226 -5.76 -9.59 -10.44
N VAL A 227 -6.25 -8.73 -11.33
CA VAL A 227 -5.43 -8.13 -12.42
C VAL A 227 -4.32 -7.24 -11.87
N LYS A 228 -4.61 -6.46 -10.81
CA LYS A 228 -3.60 -5.60 -10.18
C LYS A 228 -2.49 -6.42 -9.51
N ILE A 229 -2.86 -7.50 -8.82
CA ILE A 229 -1.92 -8.42 -8.17
C ILE A 229 -1.10 -9.19 -9.20
N ALA A 230 -1.69 -9.51 -10.35
CA ALA A 230 -1.00 -10.06 -11.52
C ALA A 230 -0.04 -9.07 -12.21
N GLY A 231 0.02 -7.81 -11.74
CA GLY A 231 0.95 -6.80 -12.26
C GLY A 231 0.55 -6.19 -13.58
N LEU A 232 -0.72 -6.31 -13.99
CA LEU A 232 -1.17 -5.86 -15.30
C LEU A 232 -2.03 -4.61 -15.19
N ASN A 233 -1.95 -3.73 -16.18
CA ASN A 233 -2.75 -2.51 -16.28
C ASN A 233 -3.44 -2.48 -17.65
N LEU A 234 -4.70 -2.02 -17.71
CA LEU A 234 -5.45 -1.86 -18.97
C LEU A 234 -4.73 -0.95 -19.98
N GLY A 235 -3.80 -0.10 -19.52
CA GLY A 235 -2.93 0.73 -20.36
C GLY A 235 -1.57 0.12 -20.71
N ALA A 236 -1.26 -1.11 -20.31
CA ALA A 236 0.06 -1.74 -20.50
C ALA A 236 0.31 -2.27 -21.93
N ARG A 237 -0.49 -1.86 -22.93
CA ARG A 237 -0.24 -2.18 -24.34
C ARG A 237 1.15 -1.67 -24.69
N ARG A 238 1.97 -2.50 -25.36
CA ARG A 238 3.39 -2.24 -25.66
C ARG A 238 3.64 -0.78 -26.08
N GLY A 239 4.40 -0.07 -25.25
CA GLY A 239 5.27 1.02 -25.70
C GLY A 239 6.61 0.46 -26.13
#